data_AF-A0A2P5I148-F1
#
_entry.id   AF-A0A2P5I148-F1
#
_cell.length_a   1.000
_cell.length_b   1.000
_cell.length_c   1.000
_cell.angle_alpha   90.00
_cell.angle_beta   90.00
_cell.angle_gamma   90.00
#
_symmetry.space_group_name_H-M   'P 1'
#
loop_
_entity.id
_entity.type
_entity.pdbx_description
1 polymer ?
#
loop_
_entity_poly.entity_id
_entity_poly.type
_entity_poly.pdbx_seq_one_letter_code
_entity_poly.pdbx_strand_id
1 'polypeptide(L)'
;MEFAHEINDGHAGPRKFWKENLPRLKYYNPEVPMIVNRTHEHTGPATLSIYMSGGEVPQQPAQIEGPTGEAPKRAVAITDAWKTIASSTTGAARAPPPAEGETVITINMKNVPPGEILKQFLEKTGAMVVEPKPEDEEEMVRLLELQERAVYDREVQKKYRTKIQREKRLLERARQEADALKAEN
;
A
#
# COMPACT_ATOMS: atom_id res chain seq x y z
N MET A 1 -11.98 -5.77 -1.54
CA MET A 1 -11.53 -4.58 -2.30
C MET A 1 -11.34 -4.98 -3.75
N GLU A 2 -11.90 -4.23 -4.70
CA GLU A 2 -11.80 -4.52 -6.13
C GLU A 2 -11.24 -3.33 -6.91
N PHE A 3 -10.24 -3.55 -7.77
CA PHE A 3 -9.66 -2.54 -8.66
C PHE A 3 -8.82 -3.18 -9.78
N ALA A 4 -8.48 -2.41 -10.82
CA ALA A 4 -7.74 -2.91 -11.97
C ALA A 4 -6.24 -3.10 -11.72
N HIS A 5 -5.57 -3.84 -12.60
CA HIS A 5 -4.11 -4.01 -12.51
C HIS A 5 -3.33 -2.73 -12.79
N GLU A 6 -3.73 -2.03 -13.84
CA GLU A 6 -3.08 -0.81 -14.30
C GLU A 6 -3.63 0.42 -13.57
N ILE A 7 -2.87 1.51 -13.66
CA ILE A 7 -3.14 2.79 -12.99
C ILE A 7 -4.10 3.65 -13.80
N ASN A 8 -4.25 3.33 -15.09
CA ASN A 8 -5.12 4.02 -16.05
C ASN A 8 -6.55 4.12 -15.53
N ASP A 9 -7.28 5.16 -15.92
CA ASP A 9 -8.68 5.38 -15.55
C ASP A 9 -8.95 5.46 -14.04
N GLY A 10 -8.03 6.08 -13.28
CA GLY A 10 -8.28 6.44 -11.88
C GLY A 10 -8.00 5.35 -10.84
N HIS A 11 -7.27 4.29 -11.20
CA HIS A 11 -6.95 3.17 -10.30
C HIS A 11 -5.67 3.38 -9.47
N ALA A 12 -5.03 4.55 -9.59
CA ALA A 12 -3.83 4.94 -8.83
C ALA A 12 -4.04 4.94 -7.31
N GLY A 13 -5.14 5.55 -6.87
CA GLY A 13 -5.52 5.68 -5.47
C GLY A 13 -5.72 4.34 -4.77
N PRO A 14 -6.60 3.46 -5.29
CA PRO A 14 -6.79 2.10 -4.78
C PRO A 14 -5.47 1.34 -4.65
N ARG A 15 -4.59 1.43 -5.66
CA ARG A 15 -3.31 0.73 -5.62
C ARG A 15 -2.39 1.22 -4.49
N LYS A 16 -2.33 2.54 -4.26
CA LYS A 16 -1.56 3.10 -3.13
C LYS A 16 -2.21 2.77 -1.79
N PHE A 17 -3.54 2.86 -1.70
CA PHE A 17 -4.28 2.48 -0.51
C PHE A 17 -4.01 1.03 -0.09
N TRP A 18 -4.05 0.10 -1.06
CA TRP A 18 -3.71 -1.31 -0.85
C TRP A 18 -2.27 -1.52 -0.37
N LYS A 19 -1.30 -0.76 -0.87
CA LYS A 19 0.12 -0.94 -0.51
C LYS A 19 0.50 -0.27 0.81
N GLU A 20 -0.07 0.88 1.10
CA GLU A 20 0.39 1.76 2.19
C GLU A 20 -0.53 1.68 3.41
N ASN A 21 -1.85 1.60 3.22
CA ASN A 21 -2.83 1.72 4.31
C ASN A 21 -3.42 0.36 4.72
N LEU A 22 -3.77 -0.50 3.76
CA LEU A 22 -4.37 -1.81 4.06
C LEU A 22 -3.48 -2.71 4.95
N PRO A 23 -2.14 -2.78 4.77
CA PRO A 23 -1.28 -3.59 5.62
C PRO A 23 -1.25 -3.07 7.06
N ARG A 24 -1.32 -1.74 7.26
CA ARG A 24 -1.40 -1.12 8.58
C ARG A 24 -2.70 -1.49 9.29
N LEU A 25 -3.83 -1.44 8.57
CA LEU A 25 -5.11 -1.89 9.11
C LEU A 25 -5.06 -3.38 9.50
N LYS A 26 -4.44 -4.24 8.67
CA LYS A 26 -4.31 -5.67 8.97
C LYS A 26 -3.42 -5.95 10.18
N TYR A 27 -2.39 -5.15 10.41
CA TYR A 27 -1.49 -5.27 11.56
C TYR A 27 -2.24 -5.09 12.89
N TYR A 28 -3.10 -4.08 12.99
CA TYR A 28 -3.91 -3.83 14.19
C TYR A 28 -5.16 -4.71 14.27
N ASN A 29 -5.68 -5.17 13.14
CA ASN A 29 -6.87 -6.02 13.05
C ASN A 29 -6.58 -7.36 12.36
N PRO A 30 -5.81 -8.26 12.98
CA PRO A 30 -5.43 -9.54 12.37
C PRO A 30 -6.62 -10.47 12.15
N GLU A 31 -7.67 -10.37 12.98
CA GLU A 31 -8.87 -11.20 12.89
C GLU A 31 -9.75 -10.87 11.66
N VAL A 32 -9.67 -9.64 11.13
CA VAL A 32 -10.53 -9.22 10.02
C VAL A 32 -9.95 -9.73 8.70
N PRO A 33 -10.68 -10.56 7.93
CA PRO A 33 -10.22 -10.98 6.61
C PRO A 33 -10.28 -9.79 5.64
N MET A 34 -9.14 -9.46 5.03
CA MET A 34 -9.03 -8.40 4.02
C MET A 34 -8.68 -9.03 2.68
N ILE A 35 -9.67 -9.11 1.79
CA ILE A 35 -9.55 -9.76 0.49
C ILE A 35 -9.42 -8.73 -0.62
N VAL A 36 -8.50 -8.98 -1.55
CA VAL A 36 -8.25 -8.12 -2.71
C VAL A 36 -8.53 -8.90 -3.99
N ASN A 37 -9.40 -8.33 -4.82
CA ASN A 37 -9.73 -8.82 -6.14
C ASN A 37 -9.17 -7.84 -7.18
N ARG A 38 -8.20 -8.30 -7.98
CA ARG A 38 -7.66 -7.50 -9.09
C ARG A 38 -8.23 -8.00 -10.40
N THR A 39 -8.57 -7.07 -11.28
CA THR A 39 -9.09 -7.36 -12.62
C THR A 39 -8.20 -6.76 -13.70
N HIS A 40 -8.23 -7.32 -14.91
CA HIS A 40 -7.59 -6.73 -16.08
C HIS A 40 -8.47 -5.68 -16.78
N GLU A 41 -9.75 -5.57 -16.39
CA GLU A 41 -10.66 -4.57 -16.92
C GLU A 41 -10.39 -3.18 -16.31
N HIS A 42 -9.79 -2.27 -17.08
CA HIS A 42 -9.41 -0.93 -16.62
C HIS A 42 -10.61 0.01 -16.43
N THR A 43 -11.65 -0.16 -17.24
CA THR A 43 -12.90 0.61 -17.16
C THR A 43 -13.76 0.19 -15.96
N GLY A 44 -13.43 -0.95 -15.36
CA GLY A 44 -14.16 -1.53 -14.24
C GLY A 44 -14.22 -0.61 -13.01
N PRO A 45 -15.16 -0.88 -12.09
CA PRO A 45 -15.28 -0.12 -10.86
C PRO A 45 -14.07 -0.33 -9.95
N ALA A 46 -13.71 0.71 -9.21
CA ALA A 46 -12.74 0.61 -8.11
C ALA A 46 -13.48 0.80 -6.79
N THR A 47 -13.84 -0.29 -6.11
CA THR A 47 -14.72 -0.26 -4.94
C THR A 47 -14.14 -0.99 -3.74
N LEU A 48 -14.39 -0.42 -2.57
CA LEU A 48 -14.11 -1.04 -1.27
C LEU A 48 -15.44 -1.34 -0.60
N SER A 49 -15.72 -2.62 -0.42
CA SER A 49 -16.89 -3.11 0.30
C SER A 49 -16.47 -3.54 1.70
N ILE A 50 -17.15 -3.00 2.71
CA ILE A 50 -16.93 -3.27 4.13
C ILE A 50 -18.20 -3.93 4.66
N TYR A 51 -18.05 -5.06 5.33
CA TYR A 51 -19.15 -5.86 5.88
C TYR A 51 -19.16 -5.66 7.39
N MET A 52 -20.28 -5.16 7.91
CA MET A 52 -20.47 -4.89 9.34
C MET A 52 -21.54 -5.84 9.88
N SER A 53 -21.20 -6.58 10.93
CA SER A 53 -22.14 -7.46 11.64
C SER A 53 -22.97 -6.64 12.63
N GLY A 54 -24.29 -6.61 12.46
CA GLY A 54 -25.20 -5.82 13.30
C GLY A 54 -25.55 -4.48 12.64
N GLY A 55 -26.85 -4.21 12.50
CA GLY A 55 -27.41 -3.04 11.83
C GLY A 55 -27.20 -1.70 12.55
N GLU A 56 -26.13 -1.55 13.34
CA GLU A 56 -25.80 -0.32 14.05
C GLU A 56 -24.47 0.23 13.52
N VAL A 57 -24.58 1.39 12.87
CA VAL A 57 -23.46 2.31 12.68
C VAL A 57 -22.93 2.65 14.08
N PRO A 58 -21.64 2.40 14.40
CA PRO A 58 -21.14 2.68 15.74
C PRO A 58 -21.20 4.18 16.01
N GLN A 59 -22.19 4.59 16.82
CA GLN A 59 -22.21 5.90 17.44
C GLN A 59 -21.26 5.87 18.64
N GLN A 60 -20.31 6.80 18.61
CA GLN A 60 -19.44 7.27 19.69
C GLN A 60 -18.13 6.50 19.99
N PRO A 61 -17.00 7.24 20.13
CA PRO A 61 -15.70 6.67 20.45
C PRO A 61 -15.63 6.21 21.91
N ALA A 62 -15.38 4.91 22.13
CA ALA A 62 -15.01 4.41 23.45
C ALA A 62 -13.63 4.99 23.84
N GLN A 63 -13.60 5.87 24.84
CA GLN A 63 -12.37 6.41 25.38
C GLN A 63 -11.47 5.29 25.90
N ILE A 64 -10.23 5.24 25.40
CA ILE A 64 -9.20 4.29 25.84
C ILE A 64 -8.36 5.01 26.90
N GLU A 65 -8.69 4.83 28.17
CA GLU A 65 -7.77 5.14 29.27
C GLU A 65 -6.72 4.01 29.35
N GLY A 66 -5.42 4.36 29.39
CA GLY A 66 -4.30 3.39 29.33
C GLY A 66 -4.08 2.56 30.60
N PRO A 67 -2.90 1.92 30.80
CA PRO A 67 -1.98 1.35 29.84
C PRO A 67 -1.81 -0.17 30.11
N THR A 68 -2.87 -0.97 30.08
CA THR A 68 -2.78 -2.45 30.01
C THR A 68 -4.13 -3.02 29.58
N GLY A 69 -4.52 -2.76 28.34
CA GLY A 69 -5.84 -3.16 27.84
C GLY A 69 -5.70 -3.93 26.54
N GLU A 70 -5.79 -5.26 26.61
CA GLU A 70 -6.16 -6.03 25.43
C GLU A 70 -7.49 -5.49 24.92
N ALA A 71 -7.48 -4.92 23.71
CA ALA A 71 -8.70 -4.49 23.04
C ALA A 71 -9.69 -5.66 23.01
N PRO A 72 -11.00 -5.43 23.21
CA PRO A 72 -11.99 -6.49 23.12
C PRO A 72 -11.96 -7.06 21.70
N LYS A 73 -11.34 -8.23 21.55
CA LYS A 73 -11.32 -9.01 20.31
C LYS A 73 -12.73 -9.56 20.09
N ARG A 74 -13.63 -8.73 19.55
CA ARG A 74 -14.89 -9.23 18.99
C ARG A 74 -14.54 -10.14 17.82
N ALA A 75 -14.65 -11.46 18.04
CA ALA A 75 -14.51 -12.43 16.98
C ALA A 75 -15.59 -12.16 15.93
N VAL A 76 -15.17 -11.71 14.75
CA VAL A 76 -16.08 -11.54 13.62
C VAL A 76 -16.43 -12.94 13.13
N ALA A 77 -17.70 -13.34 13.24
CA ALA A 77 -18.16 -14.61 12.71
C ALA A 77 -18.04 -14.57 11.17
N ILE A 78 -17.05 -15.29 10.65
CA ILE A 78 -16.84 -15.41 9.20
C ILE A 78 -17.94 -16.32 8.63
N THR A 79 -18.83 -15.75 7.83
CA THR A 79 -19.89 -16.52 7.14
C THR A 79 -19.28 -17.48 6.12
N ASP A 80 -20.01 -18.54 5.76
CA ASP A 80 -19.48 -19.60 4.90
C ASP A 80 -19.04 -19.11 3.50
N ALA A 81 -19.66 -18.02 3.01
CA ALA A 81 -19.25 -17.35 1.77
C ALA A 81 -17.80 -16.84 1.85
N TRP A 82 -17.39 -16.28 2.99
CA TRP A 82 -16.05 -15.71 3.16
C TRP A 82 -14.97 -16.74 3.48
N LYS A 83 -15.34 -17.94 3.94
CA LYS A 83 -14.37 -19.03 4.15
C LYS A 83 -13.76 -19.55 2.84
N THR A 84 -14.46 -19.38 1.73
CA THR A 84 -14.09 -19.96 0.43
C THR A 84 -13.47 -18.94 -0.54
N ILE A 85 -13.64 -17.63 -0.28
CA ILE A 85 -13.14 -16.57 -1.15
C ILE A 85 -11.71 -16.20 -0.73
N ALA A 86 -10.75 -16.41 -1.63
CA ALA A 86 -9.37 -15.97 -1.50
C ALA A 86 -9.08 -14.81 -2.48
N SER A 87 -8.04 -14.02 -2.19
CA SER A 87 -7.58 -12.94 -3.09
C SER A 87 -7.27 -13.48 -4.49
N SER A 88 -7.65 -12.72 -5.52
CA SER A 88 -7.50 -13.13 -6.93
C SER A 88 -6.88 -12.02 -7.76
N THR A 89 -6.16 -12.40 -8.81
CA THR A 89 -5.60 -11.48 -9.82
C THR A 89 -6.41 -11.44 -11.12
N THR A 90 -7.44 -12.27 -11.26
CA THR A 90 -8.20 -12.44 -12.51
C THR A 90 -9.66 -12.02 -12.38
N GLY A 91 -10.03 -11.36 -11.28
CA GLY A 91 -11.40 -10.92 -11.03
C GLY A 91 -12.32 -11.98 -10.42
N ALA A 92 -11.79 -13.14 -10.00
CA ALA A 92 -12.59 -14.27 -9.49
C ALA A 92 -13.11 -14.07 -8.04
N ALA A 93 -12.53 -13.13 -7.29
CA ALA A 93 -12.84 -12.90 -5.88
C ALA A 93 -13.83 -11.75 -5.68
N ARG A 94 -14.95 -11.77 -6.41
CA ARG A 94 -15.94 -10.69 -6.34
C ARG A 94 -16.61 -10.63 -4.97
N ALA A 95 -16.99 -9.42 -4.57
CA ALA A 95 -17.67 -9.19 -3.31
C ALA A 95 -19.03 -9.94 -3.29
N PRO A 96 -19.25 -10.90 -2.37
CA PRO A 96 -20.53 -11.60 -2.25
C PRO A 96 -21.62 -10.67 -1.71
N PRO A 97 -22.91 -10.98 -1.94
CA PRO A 97 -23.99 -10.24 -1.30
C PRO A 97 -23.90 -10.36 0.24
N PRO A 98 -24.43 -9.37 1.00
CA PRO A 98 -24.49 -9.44 2.46
C PRO A 98 -25.26 -10.68 2.93
N ALA A 99 -24.78 -11.32 4.00
CA ALA A 99 -25.56 -12.34 4.69
C ALA A 99 -26.67 -11.71 5.56
N GLU A 100 -27.59 -12.54 6.08
CA GLU A 100 -28.66 -12.08 6.97
C GLU A 100 -28.07 -11.41 8.23
N GLY A 101 -28.42 -10.14 8.47
CA GLY A 101 -27.93 -9.35 9.60
C GLY A 101 -26.60 -8.61 9.36
N GLU A 102 -26.02 -8.71 8.16
CA GLU A 102 -24.86 -7.92 7.73
C GLU A 102 -25.28 -6.70 6.93
N THR A 103 -24.59 -5.57 7.15
CA THR A 103 -24.73 -4.38 6.31
C THR A 103 -23.46 -4.16 5.50
N VAL A 104 -23.62 -3.80 4.22
CA VAL A 104 -22.49 -3.52 3.32
C VAL A 104 -22.37 -2.03 3.09
N ILE A 105 -21.21 -1.50 3.47
CA ILE A 105 -20.81 -0.14 3.19
C ILE A 105 -19.86 -0.16 2.00
N THR A 106 -20.29 0.46 0.90
CA THR A 106 -19.46 0.59 -0.31
C THR A 106 -18.82 1.97 -0.38
N ILE A 107 -17.53 2.01 -0.67
CA ILE A 107 -16.75 3.23 -0.93
C ILE A 107 -16.25 3.16 -2.38
N ASN A 108 -16.56 4.19 -3.17
CA ASN A 108 -15.97 4.36 -4.49
C ASN A 108 -14.57 4.98 -4.34
N MET A 109 -13.58 4.35 -4.96
CA MET A 109 -12.18 4.75 -4.91
C MET A 109 -11.63 5.21 -6.26
N LYS A 110 -12.45 5.19 -7.32
CA LYS A 110 -12.02 5.59 -8.67
C LYS A 110 -11.73 7.09 -8.70
N ASN A 111 -10.54 7.48 -9.17
CA ASN A 111 -10.05 8.86 -9.16
C ASN A 111 -9.92 9.50 -7.77
N VAL A 112 -9.92 8.70 -6.70
CA VAL A 112 -9.80 9.22 -5.32
C VAL A 112 -8.38 8.98 -4.80
N PRO A 113 -7.69 9.98 -4.20
CA PRO A 113 -6.39 9.78 -3.61
C PRO A 113 -6.45 8.88 -2.35
N PRO A 114 -5.36 8.18 -2.00
CA PRO A 114 -5.38 7.19 -0.92
C PRO A 114 -5.72 7.78 0.46
N GLY A 115 -5.30 9.02 0.75
CA GLY A 115 -5.61 9.68 2.02
C GLY A 115 -7.10 9.99 2.18
N GLU A 116 -7.79 10.31 1.08
CA GLU A 116 -9.24 10.56 1.09
C GLU A 116 -10.02 9.25 1.19
N ILE A 117 -9.54 8.16 0.57
CA ILE A 117 -10.09 6.81 0.77
C ILE A 117 -10.01 6.42 2.25
N LEU A 118 -8.86 6.67 2.90
CA LEU A 118 -8.69 6.39 4.33
C LEU A 118 -9.62 7.24 5.19
N LYS A 119 -9.75 8.54 4.90
CA LYS A 119 -10.67 9.42 5.61
C LYS A 119 -12.12 8.93 5.52
N GLN A 120 -12.59 8.61 4.32
CA GLN A 120 -13.94 8.04 4.12
C GLN A 120 -14.12 6.70 4.84
N PHE A 121 -13.07 5.86 4.86
CA PHE A 121 -13.08 4.60 5.60
C PHE A 121 -13.26 4.84 7.10
N LEU A 122 -12.47 5.74 7.69
CA LEU A 122 -12.53 6.07 9.12
C LEU A 122 -13.88 6.70 9.48
N GLU A 123 -14.39 7.63 8.68
CA GLU A 123 -15.70 8.26 8.90
C GLU A 123 -16.85 7.24 8.87
N LYS A 124 -16.82 6.29 7.94
CA LYS A 124 -17.89 5.29 7.81
C LYS A 124 -17.79 4.14 8.81
N THR A 125 -16.58 3.79 9.26
CA THR A 125 -16.35 2.70 10.22
C THR A 125 -16.32 3.17 11.66
N GLY A 126 -16.13 4.46 11.91
CA GLY A 126 -15.95 5.03 13.25
C GLY A 126 -14.64 4.61 13.92
N ALA A 127 -13.67 4.10 13.15
CA ALA A 127 -12.40 3.61 13.68
C ALA A 127 -11.51 4.75 14.20
N MET A 128 -10.74 4.48 15.26
CA MET A 128 -9.80 5.42 15.84
C MET A 128 -8.41 5.28 15.21
N VAL A 129 -7.73 6.41 15.04
CA VAL A 129 -6.33 6.44 14.60
C VAL A 129 -5.44 6.10 15.79
N VAL A 130 -4.57 5.10 15.63
CA VAL A 130 -3.56 4.75 16.63
C VAL A 130 -2.39 5.71 16.49
N GLU A 131 -2.05 6.42 17.57
CA GLU A 131 -0.87 7.29 17.61
C GLU A 131 0.42 6.46 17.73
N PRO A 132 1.51 6.86 17.05
CA PRO A 132 2.81 6.22 17.23
C PRO A 132 3.27 6.27 18.68
N LYS A 133 3.98 5.23 19.14
CA LYS A 133 4.63 5.27 20.45
C LYS A 133 5.90 6.13 20.36
N PRO A 134 6.40 6.68 21.48
CA PRO A 134 7.64 7.47 21.48
C PRO A 134 8.85 6.67 20.95
N GLU A 135 8.91 5.37 21.22
CA GLU A 135 9.95 4.48 20.66
C GLU A 135 9.89 4.40 19.13
N ASP A 136 8.67 4.38 18.56
CA ASP A 136 8.46 4.36 17.10
C ASP A 136 8.90 5.70 16.49
N GLU A 137 8.67 6.83 17.17
CA GLU A 137 9.10 8.15 16.72
C GLU A 137 10.63 8.27 16.64
N GLU A 138 11.34 7.78 17.65
CA GLU A 138 12.81 7.74 17.65
C GLU A 138 13.35 6.87 16.51
N GLU A 139 12.74 5.71 16.27
CA GLU A 139 13.11 4.85 15.14
C GLU A 139 12.87 5.56 13.80
N MET A 140 11.75 6.26 13.66
CA MET A 140 11.44 7.03 12.45
C MET A 140 12.48 8.13 12.19
N VAL A 141 12.90 8.87 13.22
CA VAL A 141 13.98 9.88 13.09
C VAL A 141 15.28 9.22 12.65
N ARG A 142 15.67 8.10 13.27
CA ARG A 142 16.88 7.37 12.92
C ARG A 142 16.86 6.85 11.48
N LEU A 143 15.72 6.38 10.99
CA LEU A 143 15.55 5.92 9.61
C LEU A 143 15.64 7.08 8.61
N LEU A 144 15.12 8.26 8.94
CA LEU A 144 15.23 9.45 8.09
C LEU A 144 16.68 9.91 7.97
N GLU A 145 17.42 9.99 9.07
CA GLU A 145 18.85 10.31 9.06
C GLU A 145 19.65 9.32 8.20
N LEU A 146 19.34 8.01 8.30
CA LEU A 146 19.97 6.98 7.49
C LEU A 146 19.65 7.16 5.99
N GLN A 147 18.42 7.55 5.64
CA GLN A 147 18.03 7.81 4.25
C GLN A 147 18.78 9.01 3.66
N GLU A 148 18.90 10.11 4.41
CA GLU A 148 19.64 11.29 3.96
C GLU A 148 21.11 10.96 3.67
N ARG A 149 21.75 10.23 4.59
CA ARG A 149 23.11 9.75 4.41
C ARG A 149 23.23 8.82 3.19
N ALA A 150 22.28 7.90 3.01
CA ALA A 150 22.29 6.98 1.88
C ALA A 150 22.15 7.71 0.53
N VAL A 151 21.37 8.79 0.46
CA VAL A 151 21.26 9.62 -0.75
C VAL A 151 22.59 10.30 -1.05
N TYR A 152 23.22 10.91 -0.05
CA TYR A 152 24.54 11.53 -0.21
C TYR A 152 25.59 10.54 -0.71
N ASP A 153 25.70 9.38 -0.06
CA ASP A 153 26.67 8.35 -0.42
C ASP A 153 26.41 7.81 -1.84
N ARG A 154 25.13 7.64 -2.21
CA ARG A 154 24.74 7.22 -3.57
C ARG A 154 25.20 8.22 -4.62
N GLU A 155 25.10 9.51 -4.37
CA GLU A 155 25.56 10.54 -5.30
C GLU A 155 27.08 10.59 -5.44
N VAL A 156 27.80 10.48 -4.33
CA VAL A 156 29.28 10.41 -4.33
C VAL A 156 29.75 9.21 -5.14
N GLN A 157 29.19 8.04 -4.89
CA GLN A 157 29.52 6.81 -5.61
C GLN A 157 29.15 6.91 -7.10
N LYS A 158 28.01 7.53 -7.43
CA LYS A 158 27.63 7.78 -8.82
C LYS A 158 28.67 8.66 -9.51
N LYS A 159 29.09 9.78 -8.91
CA LYS A 159 30.12 10.68 -9.48
C LYS A 159 31.43 9.94 -9.69
N TYR A 160 31.90 9.19 -8.69
CA TYR A 160 33.12 8.40 -8.78
C TYR A 160 33.06 7.38 -9.93
N ARG A 161 31.99 6.57 -10.01
CA ARG A 161 31.81 5.59 -11.08
C ARG A 161 31.71 6.23 -12.46
N THR A 162 31.01 7.36 -12.58
CA THR A 162 30.92 8.08 -13.86
C THR A 162 32.27 8.63 -14.33
N LYS A 163 33.13 9.08 -13.41
CA LYS A 163 34.49 9.54 -13.72
C LYS A 163 35.34 8.39 -14.24
N ILE A 164 35.38 7.26 -13.55
CA ILE A 164 36.10 6.06 -14.00
C ILE A 164 35.60 5.60 -15.38
N GLN A 165 34.27 5.54 -15.57
CA GLN A 165 33.70 5.12 -16.85
C GLN A 165 34.06 6.09 -17.98
N ARG A 166 34.13 7.40 -17.70
CA ARG A 166 34.53 8.43 -18.67
C ARG A 166 36.01 8.32 -19.03
N GLU A 167 36.88 8.16 -18.04
CA GLU A 167 38.32 7.97 -18.26
C GLU A 167 38.60 6.70 -19.06
N LYS A 168 37.96 5.59 -18.68
CA LYS A 168 38.05 4.33 -19.42
C LYS A 168 37.62 4.46 -20.88
N ARG A 169 36.47 5.10 -21.13
CA ARG A 169 35.97 5.34 -22.50
C ARG A 169 36.92 6.22 -23.32
N LEU A 170 37.53 7.23 -22.70
CA LEU A 170 38.50 8.10 -23.37
C LEU A 170 39.76 7.32 -23.76
N LEU A 171 40.30 6.51 -22.84
CA LEU A 171 41.47 5.67 -23.10
C LEU A 171 41.20 4.61 -24.17
N GLU A 172 40.02 3.98 -24.15
CA GLU A 172 39.60 3.02 -25.18
C GLU A 172 39.52 3.67 -26.55
N ARG A 173 38.93 4.88 -26.63
CA ARG A 173 38.87 5.64 -27.89
C ARG A 173 40.26 6.01 -28.40
N ALA A 174 41.14 6.49 -27.52
CA ALA A 174 42.52 6.82 -27.89
C ALA A 174 43.30 5.58 -28.37
N ARG A 175 43.09 4.41 -27.76
CA ARG A 175 43.66 3.15 -28.23
C ARG A 175 43.15 2.77 -29.62
N GLN A 176 41.84 2.86 -29.85
CA GLN A 176 41.23 2.56 -31.15
C GLN A 176 41.75 3.49 -32.26
N GLU A 177 41.86 4.80 -31.98
CA GLU A 177 42.40 5.77 -32.94
C GLU A 177 43.89 5.49 -33.23
N ALA A 178 44.69 5.14 -32.23
CA ALA A 178 46.11 4.78 -32.42
C ALA A 178 46.29 3.47 -33.22
N ASP A 179 45.47 2.45 -32.95
CA ASP A 179 45.50 1.19 -33.68
C ASP A 179 45.06 1.37 -35.14
N ALA A 180 44.08 2.25 -35.41
CA ALA A 180 43.68 2.62 -36.76
C ALA A 180 44.81 3.33 -37.53
N LEU A 181 45.46 4.33 -36.93
CA LEU A 181 46.59 5.04 -37.54
C LEU A 181 47.79 4.12 -37.84
N LYS A 182 48.00 3.08 -37.02
CA LYS A 182 49.03 2.06 -37.29
C LYS A 182 48.65 1.11 -38.41
N ALA A 183 47.37 0.90 -38.68
CA ALA A 183 46.92 0.05 -39.78
C ALA A 183 46.92 0.79 -41.13
N GLU A 184 46.90 2.13 -41.12
CA GLU A 184 46.93 2.98 -42.32
C GLU A 184 48.35 3.34 -42.81
N ASN A 185 49.40 3.14 -41.99
CA ASN A 185 50.82 3.34 -42.37
C ASN A 185 51.53 2.00 -42.62
#